data_AF-A0A6S7FZQ1-F1
#
_entry.id   AF-A0A6S7FZQ1-F1
#
_cell.length_a   1.000
_cell.length_b   1.000
_cell.length_c   1.000
_cell.angle_alpha   90.00
_cell.angle_beta   90.00
_cell.angle_gamma   90.00
#
_symmetry.space_group_name_H-M   'P 1'
#
loop_
_entity.id
_entity.type
_entity.pdbx_description
1 polymer ?
#
loop_
_entity_poly.entity_id
_entity_poly.type
_entity_poly.pdbx_seq_one_letter_code
_entity_poly.pdbx_strand_id
1 'polypeptide(L)'
;MFQWDSRKYYIADMIHQANPDIIGFQEARADANGKRNQLKQLQTLLPEYKYHVFHSTRTVDKNKFGKNAIKGWEQEGLGILSKYSIVMSHHIPLSKAGESDESPRVLLHIQIEYEHHEIFFMVVHFSTNKKLQCQNAMRLINFVSSTGADRTVIVGDFNTYSDYEWPVAAVLNGFFLPNGCPKPVGFEPVGAEQGYGFDDSWPMTNLDKKGGLTFSNMVSLSRFRYLVTFHINGIMEDK
;
A
#
# COMPACT_ATOMS: atom_id res chain seq x y z
N MET A 1 22.40 2.86 8.33
CA MET A 1 22.14 4.07 9.14
C MET A 1 20.92 4.79 8.56
N PHE A 2 19.90 5.09 9.36
CA PHE A 2 18.65 5.72 8.91
C PHE A 2 18.86 7.22 8.70
N GLN A 3 19.12 7.65 7.46
CA GLN A 3 19.37 9.05 7.10
C GLN A 3 18.10 9.81 6.72
N TRP A 4 17.11 9.86 7.62
CA TRP A 4 15.83 10.52 7.31
C TRP A 4 15.98 12.02 7.02
N ASP A 5 16.83 12.72 7.76
CA ASP A 5 16.94 14.18 7.64
C ASP A 5 17.38 14.66 6.26
N SER A 6 18.18 13.88 5.54
CA SER A 6 18.51 14.17 4.14
C SER A 6 17.47 13.58 3.18
N ARG A 7 17.00 12.35 3.44
CA ARG A 7 16.08 11.64 2.52
C ARG A 7 14.75 12.36 2.35
N LYS A 8 14.22 13.04 3.38
CA LYS A 8 12.93 13.74 3.30
C LYS A 8 12.88 14.81 2.21
N TYR A 9 13.99 15.52 1.97
CA TYR A 9 14.06 16.54 0.91
C TYR A 9 14.03 15.92 -0.48
N TYR A 10 14.76 14.82 -0.71
CA TYR A 10 14.69 14.10 -1.98
C TYR A 10 13.31 13.49 -2.23
N ILE A 11 12.67 12.95 -1.18
CA ILE A 11 11.31 12.42 -1.28
C ILE A 11 10.32 13.55 -1.61
N ALA A 12 10.42 14.69 -0.92
CA ALA A 12 9.58 15.85 -1.20
C ALA A 12 9.76 16.37 -2.63
N ASP A 13 11.00 16.48 -3.10
CA ASP A 13 11.31 16.90 -4.48
C ASP A 13 10.70 15.95 -5.53
N MET A 14 10.84 14.63 -5.34
CA MET A 14 10.20 13.64 -6.23
C MET A 14 8.66 13.76 -6.22
N ILE A 15 8.07 13.95 -5.04
CA ILE A 15 6.62 14.14 -4.91
C ILE A 15 6.19 15.42 -5.62
N HIS A 16 6.91 16.52 -5.42
CA HIS A 16 6.61 17.80 -6.04
C HIS A 16 6.67 17.72 -7.57
N GLN A 17 7.70 17.06 -8.11
CA GLN A 17 7.85 16.85 -9.55
C GLN A 17 6.75 15.94 -10.13
N ALA A 18 6.37 14.87 -9.43
CA ALA A 18 5.30 13.99 -9.86
C ALA A 18 3.89 14.58 -9.66
N ASN A 19 3.75 15.52 -8.71
CA ASN A 19 2.53 16.21 -8.33
C ASN A 19 1.28 15.31 -8.13
N PRO A 20 1.37 14.13 -7.47
CA PRO A 20 0.22 13.25 -7.27
C PRO A 20 -0.84 13.90 -6.37
N ASP A 21 -2.10 13.50 -6.47
CA ASP A 21 -3.14 14.06 -5.59
C ASP A 21 -3.24 13.37 -4.23
N ILE A 22 -2.98 12.06 -4.22
CA ILE A 22 -2.96 11.21 -3.02
C ILE A 22 -1.73 10.33 -3.09
N ILE A 23 -1.08 10.13 -1.95
CA ILE A 23 0.18 9.38 -1.85
C ILE A 23 0.06 8.35 -0.74
N GLY A 24 0.34 7.09 -1.05
CA GLY A 24 0.50 6.03 -0.07
C GLY A 24 1.96 5.81 0.34
N PHE A 25 2.21 5.63 1.63
CA PHE A 25 3.52 5.37 2.21
C PHE A 25 3.54 4.04 2.95
N GLN A 26 4.58 3.24 2.72
CA GLN A 26 4.92 2.06 3.51
C GLN A 26 6.20 2.31 4.29
N GLU A 27 6.39 1.57 5.39
CA GLU A 27 7.54 1.71 6.29
C GLU A 27 7.73 3.15 6.82
N ALA A 28 6.63 3.92 6.88
CA ALA A 28 6.64 5.26 7.43
C ALA A 28 6.85 5.17 8.94
N ARG A 29 7.69 6.05 9.49
CA ARG A 29 8.05 6.03 10.90
C ARG A 29 7.44 7.17 11.69
N ALA A 30 7.25 6.91 12.98
CA ALA A 30 6.82 7.89 13.95
C ALA A 30 7.57 7.69 15.28
N ASP A 31 7.52 8.71 16.12
CA ASP A 31 7.92 8.60 17.50
C ASP A 31 6.99 7.66 18.28
N ALA A 32 7.41 7.28 19.49
CA ALA A 32 6.68 6.33 20.33
C ALA A 32 5.20 6.67 20.60
N ASN A 33 4.80 7.94 20.47
CA ASN A 33 3.43 8.40 20.69
C ASN A 33 2.70 8.81 19.39
N GLY A 34 3.33 8.65 18.23
CA GLY A 34 2.77 9.00 16.92
C GLY A 34 2.64 10.50 16.62
N LYS A 35 3.00 11.39 17.57
CA LYS A 35 2.82 12.84 17.41
C LYS A 35 3.78 13.41 16.37
N ARG A 36 5.02 12.96 16.38
CA ARG A 36 6.02 13.28 15.35
C ARG A 36 6.11 12.09 14.41
N ASN A 37 5.74 12.29 13.15
CA ASN A 37 5.87 11.26 12.13
C ASN A 37 6.47 11.83 10.85
N GLN A 38 6.94 10.94 9.98
CA GLN A 38 7.56 11.31 8.70
C GLN A 38 6.60 12.06 7.79
N LEU A 39 5.30 11.71 7.82
CA LEU A 39 4.28 12.36 7.01
C LEU A 39 4.13 13.83 7.38
N LYS A 40 4.05 14.17 8.66
CA LYS A 40 4.01 15.57 9.12
C LYS A 40 5.25 16.38 8.71
N GLN A 41 6.43 15.73 8.72
CA GLN A 41 7.64 16.39 8.23
C GLN A 41 7.60 16.60 6.71
N LEU A 42 7.04 15.66 5.95
CA LEU A 42 6.83 15.83 4.51
C LEU A 42 5.77 16.91 4.22
N GLN A 43 4.67 16.98 4.96
CA GLN A 43 3.66 18.04 4.83
C GLN A 43 4.25 19.43 5.07
N THR A 44 5.27 19.57 5.91
CA THR A 44 5.97 20.86 6.10
C THR A 44 6.71 21.30 4.83
N LEU A 45 7.16 20.34 4.02
CA LEU A 45 7.85 20.58 2.75
C LEU A 45 6.87 20.63 1.56
N LEU A 46 5.67 20.09 1.72
CA LEU A 46 4.64 19.92 0.69
C LEU A 46 3.29 20.44 1.21
N PRO A 47 3.15 21.77 1.40
CA PRO A 47 1.98 22.38 2.04
C PRO A 47 0.66 22.17 1.28
N GLU A 48 0.71 21.77 0.02
CA GLU A 48 -0.46 21.41 -0.79
C GLU A 48 -1.18 20.13 -0.30
N TYR A 49 -0.47 19.22 0.38
CA TYR A 49 -1.06 18.01 0.97
C TYR A 49 -1.55 18.28 2.38
N LYS A 50 -2.70 18.90 2.50
CA LYS A 50 -3.26 19.37 3.78
C LYS A 50 -3.69 18.24 4.71
N TYR A 51 -4.04 17.08 4.17
CA TYR A 51 -4.61 15.97 4.93
C TYR A 51 -3.61 14.81 5.03
N HIS A 52 -3.57 14.16 6.19
CA HIS A 52 -2.74 12.97 6.41
C HIS A 52 -3.39 11.98 7.33
N VAL A 53 -3.06 10.70 7.14
CA VAL A 53 -3.38 9.61 8.06
C VAL A 53 -2.13 8.78 8.28
N PHE A 54 -1.84 8.40 9.52
CA PHE A 54 -0.78 7.47 9.86
C PHE A 54 -1.32 6.38 10.75
N HIS A 55 -1.00 5.13 10.45
CA HIS A 55 -1.35 3.98 11.26
C HIS A 55 -0.12 3.13 11.54
N SER A 56 0.24 3.04 12.83
CA SER A 56 1.36 2.21 13.29
C SER A 56 1.00 0.73 13.24
N THR A 57 1.88 -0.08 12.67
CA THR A 57 1.72 -1.54 12.58
C THR A 57 2.62 -2.28 13.57
N ARG A 58 3.74 -1.67 13.95
CA ARG A 58 4.72 -2.27 14.87
C ARG A 58 5.57 -1.23 15.57
N THR A 59 6.18 -1.67 16.68
CA THR A 59 7.34 -1.02 17.26
C THR A 59 8.60 -1.56 16.60
N VAL A 60 9.51 -0.67 16.20
CA VAL A 60 10.80 -1.01 15.59
C VAL A 60 11.70 -1.71 16.61
N ASP A 61 12.29 -2.84 16.22
CA ASP A 61 13.20 -3.59 17.07
C ASP A 61 14.50 -2.81 17.32
N LYS A 62 14.71 -2.42 18.58
CA LYS A 62 15.88 -1.68 19.04
C LYS A 62 17.17 -2.48 18.93
N ASN A 63 17.09 -3.81 18.96
CA ASN A 63 18.25 -4.69 18.88
C ASN A 63 18.78 -4.77 17.45
N LYS A 64 17.89 -4.73 16.45
CA LYS A 64 18.25 -4.77 15.02
C LYS A 64 18.93 -3.48 14.54
N PHE A 65 18.50 -2.32 15.02
CA PHE A 65 18.96 -1.02 14.51
C PHE A 65 19.86 -0.24 15.49
N GLY A 66 19.93 -0.65 16.76
CA GLY A 66 20.59 0.07 17.84
C GLY A 66 19.71 1.16 18.45
N LYS A 67 19.67 1.25 19.79
CA LYS A 67 18.77 2.14 20.55
C LYS A 67 18.83 3.61 20.11
N ASN A 68 20.03 4.12 19.79
CA ASN A 68 20.21 5.52 19.41
C ASN A 68 19.75 5.83 17.98
N ALA A 69 19.80 4.86 17.07
CA ALA A 69 19.44 5.07 15.67
C ALA A 69 17.92 5.21 15.43
N ILE A 70 17.12 4.74 16.38
CA ILE A 70 15.65 4.72 16.29
C ILE A 70 14.98 5.71 17.25
N LYS A 71 15.76 6.49 18.03
CA LYS A 71 15.20 7.45 18.99
C LYS A 71 14.38 8.50 18.22
N GLY A 72 13.10 8.62 18.55
CA GLY A 72 12.13 9.45 17.84
C GLY A 72 11.53 8.82 16.57
N TRP A 73 11.83 7.54 16.31
CA TRP A 73 11.37 6.75 15.17
C TRP A 73 11.05 5.30 15.58
N GLU A 74 10.44 5.16 16.77
CA GLU A 74 10.17 3.88 17.40
C GLU A 74 9.00 3.12 16.79
N GLN A 75 8.12 3.79 16.05
CA GLN A 75 6.98 3.18 15.38
C GLN A 75 7.20 3.09 13.88
N GLU A 76 6.62 2.07 13.25
CA GLU A 76 6.60 1.90 11.80
C GLU A 76 5.22 1.44 11.34
N GLY A 77 4.78 1.95 10.19
CA GLY A 77 3.49 1.57 9.63
C GLY A 77 3.19 2.19 8.27
N LEU A 78 1.90 2.39 8.02
CA LEU A 78 1.39 2.93 6.78
C LEU A 78 0.98 4.39 6.95
N GLY A 79 1.07 5.14 5.87
CA GLY A 79 0.63 6.52 5.86
C GLY A 79 0.02 6.93 4.54
N ILE A 80 -0.85 7.95 4.58
CA ILE A 80 -1.42 8.59 3.41
C ILE A 80 -1.26 10.11 3.53
N LEU A 81 -0.88 10.77 2.44
CA LEU A 81 -1.00 12.22 2.24
C LEU A 81 -2.01 12.51 1.14
N SER A 82 -2.83 13.54 1.31
CA SER A 82 -3.88 13.91 0.34
C SER A 82 -4.02 15.42 0.22
N LYS A 83 -4.23 15.90 -1.01
CA LYS A 83 -4.69 17.27 -1.31
C LYS A 83 -6.18 17.44 -0.98
N TYR A 84 -6.96 16.36 -1.06
CA TYR A 84 -8.42 16.33 -0.81
C TYR A 84 -8.74 15.96 0.64
N SER A 85 -9.88 16.44 1.12
CA SER A 85 -10.36 16.17 2.48
C SER A 85 -10.67 14.69 2.68
N ILE A 86 -10.20 14.14 3.80
CA ILE A 86 -10.45 12.76 4.18
C ILE A 86 -11.74 12.71 4.99
N VAL A 87 -12.76 12.06 4.43
CA VAL A 87 -14.09 11.92 5.05
C VAL A 87 -14.07 10.80 6.09
N MET A 88 -13.36 9.71 5.78
CA MET A 88 -13.22 8.56 6.64
C MET A 88 -11.81 7.98 6.52
N SER A 89 -11.30 7.42 7.63
CA SER A 89 -10.10 6.59 7.60
C SER A 89 -10.33 5.33 8.43
N HIS A 90 -9.94 4.18 7.90
CA HIS A 90 -10.07 2.90 8.57
C HIS A 90 -8.84 2.02 8.31
N HIS A 91 -8.62 1.02 9.16
CA HIS A 91 -7.57 0.04 8.93
C HIS A 91 -8.10 -1.37 9.17
N ILE A 92 -7.66 -2.30 8.33
CA ILE A 92 -8.06 -3.70 8.39
C ILE A 92 -6.83 -4.59 8.55
N PRO A 93 -6.78 -5.46 9.56
CA PRO A 93 -5.72 -6.44 9.67
C PRO A 93 -5.72 -7.39 8.46
N LEU A 94 -4.58 -7.45 7.77
CA LEU A 94 -4.30 -8.45 6.73
C LEU A 94 -3.57 -9.67 7.30
N SER A 95 -3.19 -9.65 8.57
CA SER A 95 -2.62 -10.78 9.32
C SER A 95 -3.59 -11.24 10.42
N LYS A 96 -3.62 -12.55 10.72
CA LYS A 96 -4.29 -13.09 11.91
C LYS A 96 -3.34 -13.09 13.11
N ALA A 97 -3.91 -13.01 14.31
CA ALA A 97 -3.15 -13.26 15.54
C ALA A 97 -2.52 -14.67 15.49
N GLY A 98 -1.22 -14.76 15.80
CA GLY A 98 -0.46 -16.02 15.76
C GLY A 98 0.15 -16.38 14.40
N GLU A 99 -0.10 -15.61 13.33
CA GLU A 99 0.69 -15.74 12.11
C GLU A 99 2.12 -15.23 12.37
N SER A 100 3.13 -16.06 12.06
CA SER A 100 4.54 -15.74 12.27
C SER A 100 5.09 -14.87 11.15
N ASP A 101 4.56 -13.65 11.01
CA ASP A 101 5.18 -12.60 10.21
C ASP A 101 6.15 -11.80 11.09
N GLU A 102 7.20 -11.24 10.48
CA GLU A 102 8.08 -10.29 11.17
C GLU A 102 7.31 -9.02 11.60
N SER A 103 6.17 -8.73 10.97
CA SER A 103 5.37 -7.53 11.21
C SER A 103 3.89 -7.78 10.93
N PRO A 104 2.97 -7.32 11.80
CA PRO A 104 1.55 -7.32 11.48
C PRO A 104 1.30 -6.54 10.18
N ARG A 105 0.57 -7.15 9.24
CA ARG A 105 0.20 -6.50 7.98
C ARG A 105 -1.20 -5.92 8.10
N VAL A 106 -1.38 -4.73 7.58
CA VAL A 106 -2.67 -4.03 7.57
C VAL A 106 -2.91 -3.42 6.19
N LEU A 107 -4.18 -3.18 5.91
CA LEU A 107 -4.67 -2.29 4.86
C LEU A 107 -5.04 -0.98 5.53
N LEU A 108 -4.51 0.14 5.05
CA LEU A 108 -4.92 1.48 5.46
C LEU A 108 -5.83 2.07 4.38
N HIS A 109 -7.08 2.33 4.72
CA HIS A 109 -8.10 2.82 3.82
C HIS A 109 -8.48 4.26 4.20
N ILE A 110 -8.62 5.12 3.19
CA ILE A 110 -9.33 6.40 3.33
C ILE A 110 -10.43 6.51 2.28
N GLN A 111 -11.46 7.26 2.65
CA GLN A 111 -12.50 7.73 1.74
C GLN A 111 -12.31 9.22 1.52
N ILE A 112 -12.34 9.65 0.27
CA ILE A 112 -12.44 11.06 -0.11
C ILE A 112 -13.69 11.28 -0.97
N GLU A 113 -14.12 12.52 -1.04
CA GLU A 113 -15.13 12.97 -2.00
C GLU A 113 -14.46 13.89 -3.04
N TYR A 114 -14.64 13.59 -4.32
CA TYR A 114 -14.15 14.38 -5.44
C TYR A 114 -15.24 14.49 -6.50
N GLU A 115 -15.66 15.72 -6.83
CA GLU A 115 -16.72 15.98 -7.82
C GLU A 115 -18.01 15.15 -7.59
N HIS A 116 -18.46 15.05 -6.33
CA HIS A 116 -19.61 14.24 -5.90
C HIS A 116 -19.45 12.71 -6.07
N HIS A 117 -18.23 12.25 -6.31
CA HIS A 117 -17.89 10.84 -6.33
C HIS A 117 -17.09 10.45 -5.09
N GLU A 118 -17.49 9.33 -4.51
CA GLU A 118 -16.75 8.67 -3.45
C GLU A 118 -15.58 7.89 -4.05
N ILE A 119 -14.36 8.11 -3.54
CA ILE A 119 -13.16 7.38 -3.96
C ILE A 119 -12.53 6.72 -2.74
N PHE A 120 -12.32 5.42 -2.86
CA PHE A 120 -11.65 4.59 -1.86
C PHE A 120 -10.19 4.52 -2.23
N PHE A 121 -9.31 5.02 -1.36
CA PHE A 121 -7.86 4.92 -1.54
C PHE A 121 -7.27 4.02 -0.45
N MET A 122 -6.62 2.95 -0.86
CA MET A 122 -6.12 1.91 0.02
C MET A 122 -4.60 1.74 -0.14
N VAL A 123 -3.90 1.69 0.98
CA VAL A 123 -2.46 1.40 1.05
C VAL A 123 -2.25 0.04 1.70
N VAL A 124 -1.44 -0.81 1.06
CA VAL A 124 -1.06 -2.12 1.59
C VAL A 124 0.46 -2.26 1.68
N HIS A 125 0.90 -3.16 2.56
CA HIS A 125 2.27 -3.66 2.60
C HIS A 125 2.20 -5.14 2.98
N PHE A 126 2.28 -6.02 1.99
CA PHE A 126 2.13 -7.46 2.20
C PHE A 126 3.35 -8.06 2.89
N SER A 127 3.18 -9.28 3.39
CA SER A 127 4.26 -10.08 3.92
C SER A 127 5.35 -10.34 2.87
N THR A 128 6.58 -10.53 3.33
CA THR A 128 7.66 -11.09 2.49
C THR A 128 7.58 -12.63 2.40
N ASN A 129 6.74 -13.27 3.23
CA ASN A 129 6.53 -14.72 3.19
C ASN A 129 5.49 -15.10 2.14
N LYS A 130 5.89 -15.92 1.15
CA LYS A 130 5.04 -16.37 0.03
C LYS A 130 3.67 -16.95 0.47
N LYS A 131 3.62 -17.70 1.57
CA LYS A 131 2.35 -18.25 2.10
C LYS A 131 1.45 -17.16 2.67
N LEU A 132 2.03 -16.23 3.42
CA LEU A 132 1.29 -15.12 4.03
C LEU A 132 0.82 -14.09 3.00
N GLN A 133 1.58 -13.90 1.90
CA GLN A 133 1.17 -13.01 0.79
C GLN A 133 -0.19 -13.40 0.21
N CYS A 134 -0.40 -14.69 -0.04
CA CYS A 134 -1.69 -15.20 -0.50
C CYS A 134 -2.82 -14.89 0.50
N GLN A 135 -2.53 -15.02 1.80
CA GLN A 135 -3.49 -14.71 2.86
C GLN A 135 -3.79 -13.21 2.96
N ASN A 136 -2.79 -12.36 2.73
CA ASN A 136 -2.99 -10.92 2.63
C ASN A 136 -3.87 -10.58 1.42
N ALA A 137 -3.58 -11.15 0.24
CA ALA A 137 -4.39 -10.97 -0.97
C ALA A 137 -5.84 -11.41 -0.76
N MET A 138 -6.07 -12.58 -0.14
CA MET A 138 -7.42 -13.03 0.21
C MET A 138 -8.16 -12.01 1.06
N ARG A 139 -7.54 -11.55 2.16
CA ARG A 139 -8.20 -10.61 3.08
C ARG A 139 -8.48 -9.25 2.43
N LEU A 140 -7.57 -8.78 1.57
CA LEU A 140 -7.78 -7.60 0.75
C LEU A 140 -8.99 -7.76 -0.17
N ILE A 141 -9.06 -8.85 -0.94
CA ILE A 141 -10.18 -9.11 -1.86
C ILE A 141 -11.52 -9.12 -1.11
N ASN A 142 -11.63 -9.86 0.01
CA ASN A 142 -12.87 -9.90 0.77
C ASN A 142 -13.26 -8.53 1.33
N PHE A 143 -12.28 -7.74 1.77
CA PHE A 143 -12.56 -6.41 2.27
C PHE A 143 -13.13 -5.53 1.16
N VAL A 144 -12.48 -5.48 -0.01
CA VAL A 144 -12.95 -4.72 -1.17
C VAL A 144 -14.35 -5.18 -1.60
N SER A 145 -14.58 -6.49 -1.75
CA SER A 145 -15.90 -7.01 -2.14
C SER A 145 -16.98 -6.64 -1.12
N SER A 146 -16.63 -6.51 0.16
CA SER A 146 -17.57 -6.10 1.22
C SER A 146 -17.86 -4.60 1.25
N THR A 147 -17.03 -3.74 0.65
CA THR A 147 -17.28 -2.29 0.65
C THR A 147 -18.33 -1.89 -0.39
N GLY A 148 -18.47 -2.65 -1.48
CA GLY A 148 -19.33 -2.28 -2.60
C GLY A 148 -18.90 -1.00 -3.31
N ALA A 149 -17.61 -0.62 -3.18
CA ALA A 149 -17.10 0.64 -3.69
C ALA A 149 -16.71 0.55 -5.17
N ASP A 150 -17.41 1.30 -6.02
CA ASP A 150 -17.17 1.30 -7.48
C ASP A 150 -15.84 1.94 -7.89
N ARG A 151 -15.31 2.87 -7.08
CA ARG A 151 -14.10 3.65 -7.38
C ARG A 151 -13.04 3.39 -6.33
N THR A 152 -12.28 2.32 -6.52
CA THR A 152 -11.23 1.90 -5.59
C THR A 152 -9.86 1.98 -6.24
N VAL A 153 -8.94 2.67 -5.57
CA VAL A 153 -7.51 2.70 -5.90
C VAL A 153 -6.77 1.96 -4.79
N ILE A 154 -6.05 0.91 -5.16
CA ILE A 154 -5.13 0.21 -4.26
C ILE A 154 -3.71 0.62 -4.66
N VAL A 155 -2.85 0.87 -3.68
CA VAL A 155 -1.42 1.09 -3.88
C VAL A 155 -0.65 0.35 -2.79
N GLY A 156 0.59 -0.02 -3.04
CA GLY A 156 1.41 -0.60 -1.99
C GLY A 156 2.56 -1.46 -2.46
N ASP A 157 3.26 -1.99 -1.47
CA ASP A 157 4.26 -3.01 -1.67
C ASP A 157 3.63 -4.39 -1.43
N PHE A 158 3.33 -5.09 -2.52
CA PHE A 158 2.76 -6.45 -2.47
C PHE A 158 3.81 -7.52 -2.15
N ASN A 159 5.10 -7.14 -2.09
CA ASN A 159 6.25 -8.02 -1.85
C ASN A 159 6.30 -9.24 -2.79
N THR A 160 5.63 -9.18 -3.93
CA THR A 160 5.65 -10.25 -4.94
C THR A 160 6.89 -10.16 -5.81
N TYR A 161 7.30 -11.31 -6.31
CA TYR A 161 8.46 -11.47 -7.19
C TYR A 161 7.96 -11.93 -8.56
N SER A 162 8.76 -11.74 -9.61
CA SER A 162 8.38 -12.16 -10.97
C SER A 162 8.17 -13.67 -11.11
N ASP A 163 8.71 -14.48 -10.20
CA ASP A 163 8.48 -15.93 -10.12
C ASP A 163 7.28 -16.30 -9.21
N TYR A 164 6.59 -15.31 -8.65
CA TYR A 164 5.51 -15.51 -7.67
C TYR A 164 4.50 -14.36 -7.68
N GLU A 165 3.89 -14.13 -8.84
CA GLU A 165 2.93 -13.04 -9.06
C GLU A 165 1.51 -13.38 -8.60
N TRP A 166 1.25 -14.63 -8.22
CA TRP A 166 -0.09 -15.15 -7.88
C TRP A 166 -0.88 -14.31 -6.88
N PRO A 167 -0.30 -13.74 -5.81
CA PRO A 167 -1.04 -12.86 -4.90
C PRO A 167 -1.58 -11.60 -5.60
N VAL A 168 -0.79 -10.98 -6.48
CA VAL A 168 -1.22 -9.80 -7.25
C VAL A 168 -2.22 -10.21 -8.33
N ALA A 169 -1.96 -11.30 -9.05
CA ALA A 169 -2.90 -11.82 -10.03
C ALA A 169 -4.27 -12.13 -9.41
N ALA A 170 -4.31 -12.63 -8.17
CA ALA A 170 -5.57 -12.86 -7.48
C ALA A 170 -6.32 -11.57 -7.14
N VAL A 171 -5.61 -10.51 -6.73
CA VAL A 171 -6.21 -9.19 -6.49
C VAL A 171 -6.76 -8.62 -7.80
N LEU A 172 -5.98 -8.69 -8.88
CA LEU A 172 -6.40 -8.24 -10.22
C LEU A 172 -7.65 -8.95 -10.72
N ASN A 173 -7.73 -10.27 -10.52
CA ASN A 173 -8.90 -11.04 -10.94
C ASN A 173 -10.09 -10.91 -9.96
N GLY A 174 -9.87 -10.44 -8.73
CA GLY A 174 -10.84 -10.53 -7.65
C GLY A 174 -11.07 -11.96 -7.11
N PHE A 175 -10.31 -12.96 -7.60
CA PHE A 175 -10.41 -14.36 -7.17
C PHE A 175 -9.12 -15.14 -7.45
N PHE A 176 -9.00 -16.33 -6.85
CA PHE A 176 -7.85 -17.21 -7.02
C PHE A 176 -8.06 -18.24 -8.15
N LEU A 177 -7.15 -18.24 -9.11
CA LEU A 177 -7.09 -19.28 -10.14
C LEU A 177 -6.70 -20.65 -9.54
N PRO A 178 -7.14 -21.78 -10.13
CA PRO A 178 -6.92 -23.13 -9.59
C PRO A 178 -5.45 -23.50 -9.33
N ASN A 179 -4.52 -22.96 -10.12
CA ASN A 179 -3.09 -23.29 -10.06
C ASN A 179 -2.25 -22.23 -9.33
N GLY A 180 -2.91 -21.26 -8.68
CA GLY A 180 -2.25 -20.13 -8.02
C GLY A 180 -1.94 -20.39 -6.54
N CYS A 181 -2.13 -19.36 -5.72
CA CYS A 181 -1.97 -19.44 -4.27
C CYS A 181 -2.72 -20.65 -3.66
N PRO A 182 -2.14 -21.32 -2.64
CA PRO A 182 -2.82 -22.42 -1.96
C PRO A 182 -4.11 -21.91 -1.32
N LYS A 183 -5.26 -22.45 -1.76
CA LYS A 183 -6.57 -22.17 -1.16
C LYS A 183 -6.55 -22.64 0.30
N PRO A 184 -6.80 -21.79 1.29
CA PRO A 184 -7.05 -22.24 2.65
C PRO A 184 -8.28 -23.14 2.65
N VAL A 185 -8.22 -24.23 3.40
CA VAL A 185 -9.37 -25.10 3.61
C VAL A 185 -10.53 -24.30 4.21
N GLY A 186 -11.71 -24.38 3.58
CA GLY A 186 -12.95 -23.75 4.06
C GLY A 186 -13.10 -22.26 3.76
N PHE A 187 -12.38 -21.72 2.76
CA PHE A 187 -12.47 -20.32 2.39
C PHE A 187 -12.94 -20.15 0.94
N GLU A 188 -14.15 -19.61 0.75
CA GLU A 188 -14.64 -19.12 -0.53
C GLU A 188 -14.63 -17.59 -0.52
N PRO A 189 -14.03 -16.92 -1.53
CA PRO A 189 -14.07 -15.46 -1.60
C PRO A 189 -15.53 -15.00 -1.68
N VAL A 190 -15.97 -14.22 -0.71
CA VAL A 190 -17.29 -13.59 -0.71
C VAL A 190 -17.23 -12.48 -1.77
N GLY A 191 -17.50 -12.82 -3.03
CA GLY A 191 -17.40 -11.90 -4.16
C GLY A 191 -16.78 -12.47 -5.44
N ALA A 192 -16.36 -13.75 -5.46
CA ALA A 192 -15.86 -14.39 -6.68
C ALA A 192 -16.87 -14.36 -7.85
N GLU A 193 -18.18 -14.29 -7.55
CA GLU A 193 -19.24 -14.15 -8.55
C GLU A 193 -19.59 -12.69 -8.91
N GLN A 194 -19.07 -11.71 -8.18
CA GLN A 194 -19.43 -10.28 -8.38
C GLN A 194 -18.52 -9.56 -9.39
N GLY A 195 -17.43 -10.19 -9.84
CA GLY A 195 -16.62 -9.67 -10.95
C GLY A 195 -15.80 -8.41 -10.65
N TYR A 196 -15.49 -8.11 -9.38
CA TYR A 196 -14.62 -6.98 -9.01
C TYR A 196 -13.15 -7.29 -9.34
N GLY A 197 -12.79 -7.12 -10.62
CA GLY A 197 -11.41 -7.09 -11.07
C GLY A 197 -10.79 -5.71 -10.90
N PHE A 198 -9.46 -5.68 -10.83
CA PHE A 198 -8.67 -4.45 -10.90
C PHE A 198 -7.79 -4.48 -12.14
N ASP A 199 -7.52 -3.32 -12.73
CA ASP A 199 -6.52 -3.18 -13.78
C ASP A 199 -5.19 -2.69 -13.19
N ASP A 200 -4.10 -3.34 -13.57
CA ASP A 200 -2.74 -2.84 -13.31
C ASP A 200 -2.46 -1.64 -14.22
N SER A 201 -2.32 -0.45 -13.63
CA SER A 201 -2.07 0.75 -14.44
C SER A 201 -0.66 0.79 -15.04
N TRP A 202 0.28 0.00 -14.52
CA TRP A 202 1.65 -0.03 -15.05
C TRP A 202 1.72 -0.47 -16.52
N PRO A 203 1.23 -1.66 -16.90
CA PRO A 203 1.23 -2.08 -18.31
C PRO A 203 0.37 -1.15 -19.18
N MET A 204 -0.70 -0.57 -18.63
CA MET A 204 -1.58 0.33 -19.39
C MET A 204 -0.91 1.65 -19.78
N THR A 205 -0.02 2.17 -18.92
CA THR A 205 0.64 3.48 -19.12
C THR A 205 2.06 3.36 -19.69
N ASN A 206 2.63 2.15 -19.71
CA ASN A 206 3.99 1.88 -20.18
C ASN A 206 4.01 0.75 -21.22
N LEU A 207 3.10 0.81 -22.20
CA LEU A 207 2.90 -0.22 -23.24
C LEU A 207 4.20 -0.64 -23.96
N ASP A 208 5.15 0.29 -24.13
CA ASP A 208 6.41 0.03 -24.84
C ASP A 208 7.54 -0.51 -23.94
N LYS A 209 7.33 -0.61 -22.62
CA LYS A 209 8.35 -1.09 -21.68
C LYS A 209 8.02 -2.50 -21.22
N LYS A 210 8.91 -3.45 -21.56
CA LYS A 210 8.84 -4.81 -21.02
C LYS A 210 9.26 -4.81 -19.54
N GLY A 211 8.28 -4.89 -18.66
CA GLY A 211 8.46 -4.97 -17.21
C GLY A 211 8.77 -3.64 -16.54
N GLY A 212 8.77 -3.66 -15.20
CA GLY A 212 9.11 -2.53 -14.35
C GLY A 212 9.49 -3.03 -12.96
N LEU A 213 10.75 -2.80 -12.56
CA LEU A 213 11.19 -3.17 -11.22
C LEU A 213 10.94 -2.00 -10.26
N THR A 214 10.19 -2.26 -9.20
CA THR A 214 9.85 -1.28 -8.16
C THR A 214 10.71 -1.44 -6.91
N PHE A 215 11.54 -2.49 -6.86
CA PHE A 215 12.42 -2.83 -5.74
C PHE A 215 13.77 -3.37 -6.22
N SER A 216 14.83 -3.06 -5.46
CA SER A 216 16.18 -3.61 -5.65
C SER A 216 16.78 -3.96 -4.28
N ASN A 217 17.27 -5.20 -4.15
CA ASN A 217 18.06 -5.65 -3.00
C ASN A 217 19.43 -4.95 -3.05
N MET A 218 19.54 -3.78 -2.45
CA MET A 218 20.80 -3.03 -2.45
C MET A 218 21.87 -3.72 -1.58
N VAL A 219 22.77 -4.46 -2.23
CA VAL A 219 24.19 -4.46 -1.88
C VAL A 219 24.89 -3.62 -2.95
N SER A 220 25.07 -2.33 -2.66
CA SER A 220 25.64 -1.28 -3.54
C SER A 220 24.71 -0.56 -4.54
N LEU A 221 24.73 0.78 -4.40
CA LEU A 221 24.54 1.87 -5.38
C LEU A 221 23.70 1.62 -6.64
N SER A 222 22.38 1.83 -6.53
CA SER A 222 21.59 2.71 -7.42
C SER A 222 20.13 2.71 -6.98
N ARG A 223 19.55 3.90 -6.82
CA ARG A 223 18.19 4.14 -6.32
C ARG A 223 17.18 3.94 -7.45
N PHE A 224 16.03 3.32 -7.20
CA PHE A 224 14.67 3.77 -7.59
C PHE A 224 13.63 2.86 -6.88
N ARG A 225 12.54 3.43 -6.37
CA ARG A 225 11.30 2.72 -6.00
C ARG A 225 10.14 3.46 -6.67
N TYR A 226 9.33 2.75 -7.45
CA TYR A 226 8.15 3.32 -8.12
C TYR A 226 6.86 2.98 -7.36
N LEU A 227 5.91 3.91 -7.42
CA LEU A 227 4.53 3.81 -6.97
C LEU A 227 3.74 2.99 -7.98
N VAL A 228 3.11 1.88 -7.56
CA VAL A 228 2.13 1.16 -8.37
C VAL A 228 0.75 1.70 -8.03
N THR A 229 0.08 2.26 -9.03
CA THR A 229 -1.33 2.66 -8.98
C THR A 229 -2.13 1.55 -9.67
N PHE A 230 -3.27 1.12 -9.13
CA PHE A 230 -4.26 0.34 -9.88
C PHE A 230 -5.40 1.30 -10.27
N HIS A 231 -5.86 1.25 -11.53
CA HIS A 231 -7.01 2.02 -12.02
C HIS A 231 -8.17 1.07 -12.28
N ILE A 232 -9.42 1.54 -12.19
CA ILE A 232 -10.59 0.76 -12.60
C ILE A 232 -11.12 1.40 -13.88
N ASN A 233 -11.17 0.66 -14.98
CA ASN A 233 -12.01 1.01 -16.12
C ASN A 233 -13.46 0.60 -15.82
N GLY A 234 -14.30 1.57 -15.46
CA GLY A 234 -15.74 1.41 -15.60
C GLY A 234 -16.11 1.58 -17.07
N ILE A 235 -16.38 0.46 -17.77
CA ILE A 235 -17.04 0.49 -19.08
C ILE A 235 -18.46 1.02 -18.84
N MET A 236 -18.71 2.29 -19.16
CA MET A 236 -20.02 2.71 -19.63
C MET A 236 -19.93 2.79 -21.16
N GLU A 237 -20.30 1.71 -21.83
CA GLU A 237 -20.78 1.82 -23.21
C GLU A 237 -22.28 2.07 -23.16
N ASP A 238 -22.68 3.17 -23.78
CA ASP A 238 -24.05 3.57 -24.06
C ASP A 238 -24.87 2.42 -24.66
N LYS A 239 -26.02 2.09 -24.05
CA LYS A 239 -27.31 1.85 -24.73
C LYS A 239 -28.49 2.16 -23.82
#